data_AF-A0A4C1Z5F1-F1
#
_entry.id   AF-A0A4C1Z5F1-F1
#
_cell.length_a   1.000
_cell.length_b   1.000
_cell.length_c   1.000
_cell.angle_alpha   90.00
_cell.angle_beta   90.00
_cell.angle_gamma   90.00
#
_symmetry.space_group_name_H-M   'P 1'
#
loop_
_entity.id
_entity.type
_entity.pdbx_description
1 polymer ?
#
loop_
_entity_poly.entity_id
_entity_poly.type
_entity_poly.pdbx_seq_one_letter_code
_entity_poly.pdbx_strand_id
1 'polypeptide(L)'
;MQMKPSQSDVGAPAYAPYVKTNRYSNYGGAKRSYSGTKTGMYGTKTVYSGTKTGSRKGYGGTKTGYSGYGHYYNYNAQTTPSYESFRDNAAINPYKPVCNPDCKNNGICMAQGVCQCPDNFFGNYCEFEKIPCMTHPPTPMNSQKRCSSEMCTIQCLPGHQFIDGTSAANLCCENGQWRPTRADLTSIPDCVPICEPPCLNGGACLSLNVCQCPSAY
;
A
#
# COMPACT_ATOMS: atom_id res chain seq x y z
N MET A 1 25.37 49.74 18.86
CA MET A 1 23.98 49.83 18.35
C MET A 1 23.91 49.08 17.04
N GLN A 2 22.73 48.51 16.76
CA GLN A 2 22.34 47.69 15.61
C GLN A 2 22.82 46.24 15.62
N MET A 3 21.99 45.23 15.29
CA MET A 3 20.55 44.96 15.41
C MET A 3 20.43 43.57 14.78
N LYS A 4 20.03 42.55 15.54
CA LYS A 4 19.73 41.22 14.97
C LYS A 4 18.42 41.32 14.18
N PRO A 5 18.32 40.77 12.95
CA PRO A 5 17.02 40.52 12.38
C PRO A 5 16.43 39.22 12.97
N SER A 6 15.18 39.34 13.38
CA SER A 6 14.26 38.30 13.83
C SER A 6 14.08 37.22 12.76
N GLN A 7 14.06 35.96 13.17
CA GLN A 7 13.59 34.87 12.33
C GLN A 7 12.12 35.10 11.94
N SER A 8 11.85 35.13 10.64
CA SER A 8 10.51 34.99 10.09
C SER A 8 10.25 33.51 9.82
N ASP A 9 9.27 32.95 10.53
CA ASP A 9 8.75 31.60 10.32
C ASP A 9 8.24 31.45 8.87
N VAL A 10 8.97 30.71 8.04
CA VAL A 10 8.50 30.29 6.71
C VAL A 10 7.73 28.99 6.91
N GLY A 11 6.41 29.08 6.75
CA GLY A 11 5.48 27.96 6.85
C GLY A 11 5.83 26.83 5.87
N ALA A 12 5.80 25.60 6.39
CA ALA A 12 5.95 24.38 5.62
C ALA A 12 4.73 24.15 4.69
N PRO A 13 4.92 23.66 3.44
CA PRO A 13 3.81 23.19 2.64
C PRO A 13 3.23 21.89 3.26
N ALA A 14 1.90 21.87 3.43
CA ALA A 14 1.17 20.71 3.92
C ALA A 14 1.11 19.62 2.84
N TYR A 15 2.05 18.66 2.89
CA TYR A 15 1.85 17.34 2.29
C TYR A 15 1.69 16.31 3.41
N ALA A 16 0.44 15.94 3.69
CA ALA A 16 0.11 14.87 4.61
C ALA A 16 0.14 13.53 3.86
N PRO A 17 1.01 12.55 4.22
CA PRO A 17 0.85 11.19 3.76
C PRO A 17 -0.26 10.51 4.57
N TYR A 18 -1.25 9.99 3.86
CA TYR A 18 -2.31 9.17 4.44
C TYR A 18 -1.73 7.79 4.81
N VAL A 19 -1.22 7.64 6.03
CA VAL A 19 -0.81 6.34 6.57
C VAL A 19 -2.04 5.62 7.12
N LYS A 20 -2.64 4.71 6.34
CA LYS A 20 -3.55 3.70 6.90
C LYS A 20 -2.71 2.64 7.62
N THR A 21 -2.81 2.64 8.94
CA THR A 21 -2.32 1.57 9.80
C THR A 21 -3.12 0.29 9.56
N ASN A 22 -2.60 -0.63 8.74
CA ASN A 22 -3.05 -2.01 8.74
C ASN A 22 -2.40 -2.72 9.92
N ARG A 23 -3.15 -2.92 11.01
CA ARG A 23 -2.81 -3.91 12.03
C ARG A 23 -3.06 -5.31 11.44
N TYR A 24 -2.01 -5.95 10.98
CA TYR A 24 -1.97 -7.41 10.89
C TYR A 24 -1.85 -7.97 12.31
N SER A 25 -2.83 -8.77 12.73
CA SER A 25 -2.66 -9.70 13.86
C SER A 25 -2.81 -11.12 13.33
N ASN A 26 -1.66 -11.78 13.34
CA ASN A 26 -1.45 -13.21 13.18
C ASN A 26 -2.32 -14.01 14.16
N TYR A 27 -2.99 -15.06 13.69
CA TYR A 27 -3.18 -16.30 14.47
C TYR A 27 -3.27 -17.48 13.50
N GLY A 28 -2.27 -18.36 13.56
CA GLY A 28 -2.24 -19.64 12.86
C GLY A 28 -2.59 -20.82 13.77
N GLY A 29 -3.27 -21.82 13.16
CA GLY A 29 -3.29 -23.26 13.52
C GLY A 29 -4.13 -23.68 14.74
N ALA A 30 -4.90 -24.78 14.76
CA ALA A 30 -4.86 -26.00 13.95
C ALA A 30 -6.13 -26.89 14.06
N LYS A 31 -6.51 -27.48 12.90
CA LYS A 31 -7.03 -28.84 12.58
C LYS A 31 -8.35 -29.41 13.15
N ARG A 32 -9.23 -29.85 12.22
CA ARG A 32 -9.63 -31.26 11.89
C ARG A 32 -10.75 -31.22 10.81
N SER A 33 -10.47 -31.53 9.54
CA SER A 33 -10.78 -32.81 8.84
C SER A 33 -12.17 -33.41 9.10
N TYR A 34 -13.11 -33.29 8.14
CA TYR A 34 -13.62 -34.47 7.41
C TYR A 34 -14.41 -34.09 6.15
N SER A 35 -14.31 -34.97 5.16
CA SER A 35 -14.89 -35.00 3.82
C SER A 35 -16.41 -35.19 3.80
N GLY A 36 -17.07 -34.84 2.68
CA GLY A 36 -18.36 -35.46 2.34
C GLY A 36 -19.19 -34.71 1.31
N THR A 37 -19.22 -35.25 0.10
CA THR A 37 -20.01 -34.84 -1.06
C THR A 37 -21.52 -35.15 -0.97
N LYS A 38 -22.28 -34.27 -1.65
CA LYS A 38 -23.46 -34.50 -2.49
C LYS A 38 -24.84 -34.86 -1.90
N THR A 39 -25.80 -34.36 -2.68
CA THR A 39 -27.20 -34.78 -2.93
C THR A 39 -28.26 -34.29 -1.97
N GLY A 40 -29.25 -33.58 -2.54
CA GLY A 40 -30.46 -33.16 -1.86
C GLY A 40 -31.49 -34.29 -1.77
N MET A 41 -32.65 -33.97 -1.20
CA MET A 41 -33.98 -34.50 -1.52
C MET A 41 -35.00 -33.96 -0.49
N TYR A 42 -36.14 -33.50 -1.02
CA TYR A 42 -37.52 -33.81 -0.61
C TYR A 42 -37.81 -34.41 0.79
N GLY A 43 -38.85 -33.87 1.43
CA GLY A 43 -39.82 -34.56 2.31
C GLY A 43 -39.35 -34.79 3.75
N THR A 44 -39.98 -34.24 4.79
CA THR A 44 -41.29 -34.52 5.43
C THR A 44 -41.09 -35.06 6.86
N LYS A 45 -41.55 -34.24 7.82
CA LYS A 45 -42.22 -34.50 9.11
C LYS A 45 -41.63 -35.42 10.22
N THR A 46 -41.97 -34.96 11.44
CA THR A 46 -42.22 -35.63 12.74
C THR A 46 -41.02 -36.04 13.62
N VAL A 47 -40.77 -35.39 14.77
CA VAL A 47 -41.37 -35.46 16.15
C VAL A 47 -40.61 -36.45 17.05
N TYR A 48 -39.90 -35.97 18.10
CA TYR A 48 -40.05 -36.41 19.51
C TYR A 48 -39.16 -35.62 20.51
N SER A 49 -39.83 -35.02 21.50
CA SER A 49 -39.60 -34.96 22.96
C SER A 49 -38.20 -34.90 23.59
N GLY A 50 -38.02 -33.90 24.47
CA GLY A 50 -37.00 -33.91 25.53
C GLY A 50 -37.26 -32.85 26.60
N THR A 51 -37.79 -33.27 27.75
CA THR A 51 -38.11 -32.50 28.96
C THR A 51 -36.87 -32.05 29.76
N LYS A 52 -36.87 -30.82 30.29
CA LYS A 52 -36.19 -30.49 31.56
C LYS A 52 -37.04 -29.54 32.44
N THR A 53 -37.48 -30.11 33.56
CA THR A 53 -37.88 -29.51 34.87
C THR A 53 -36.72 -28.70 35.47
N GLY A 54 -36.82 -27.60 36.23
CA GLY A 54 -37.83 -26.68 36.82
C GLY A 54 -37.00 -25.54 37.49
N SER A 55 -37.44 -24.32 37.81
CA SER A 55 -38.53 -23.96 38.72
C SER A 55 -38.84 -22.44 38.70
N ARG A 56 -40.15 -22.13 38.73
CA ARG A 56 -40.87 -21.01 39.41
C ARG A 56 -40.61 -19.57 38.93
N LYS A 57 -41.59 -18.66 38.74
CA LYS A 57 -42.97 -18.52 39.24
C LYS A 57 -43.76 -17.47 38.40
N GLY A 58 -45.02 -17.75 38.06
CA GLY A 58 -46.17 -16.83 37.80
C GLY A 58 -46.14 -15.96 36.53
N TYR A 59 -47.18 -15.78 35.70
CA TYR A 59 -48.61 -16.10 35.72
C TYR A 59 -49.07 -16.40 34.27
N GLY A 60 -50.09 -17.27 34.12
CA GLY A 60 -50.51 -17.85 32.84
C GLY A 60 -51.53 -17.05 32.02
N GLY A 61 -51.72 -17.50 30.78
CA GLY A 61 -52.81 -17.06 29.91
C GLY A 61 -52.60 -17.49 28.45
N THR A 62 -53.15 -18.64 28.08
CA THR A 62 -53.29 -19.09 26.69
C THR A 62 -54.42 -18.33 25.98
N LYS A 63 -54.23 -17.93 24.72
CA LYS A 63 -55.07 -18.29 23.54
C LYS A 63 -55.07 -17.21 22.43
N THR A 64 -54.94 -17.73 21.22
CA THR A 64 -55.65 -17.34 19.98
C THR A 64 -55.50 -15.94 19.39
N GLY A 65 -55.01 -15.92 18.15
CA GLY A 65 -55.50 -15.03 17.10
C GLY A 65 -54.88 -13.63 17.08
N TYR A 66 -53.81 -13.46 16.29
CA TYR A 66 -53.62 -12.15 15.67
C TYR A 66 -54.51 -12.07 14.44
N SER A 67 -55.74 -11.64 14.74
CA SER A 67 -56.65 -10.98 13.84
C SER A 67 -55.91 -9.94 13.01
N GLY A 68 -56.18 -9.96 11.70
CA GLY A 68 -55.78 -8.89 10.80
C GLY A 68 -56.29 -7.55 11.31
N TYR A 69 -55.41 -6.57 11.28
CA TYR A 69 -55.78 -5.17 11.26
C TYR A 69 -55.18 -4.60 9.98
N GLY A 70 -55.99 -4.63 8.92
CA GLY A 70 -55.64 -4.05 7.64
C GLY A 70 -55.61 -2.53 7.76
N HIS A 71 -54.48 -1.93 7.42
CA HIS A 71 -54.43 -0.54 7.01
C HIS A 71 -54.24 -0.50 5.50
N TYR A 72 -55.34 -0.23 4.79
CA TYR A 72 -55.31 0.14 3.39
C TYR A 72 -54.66 1.52 3.27
N TYR A 73 -53.36 1.55 2.98
CA TYR A 73 -52.76 2.70 2.32
C TYR A 73 -52.73 2.39 0.82
N ASN A 74 -53.70 2.96 0.11
CA ASN A 74 -53.68 3.01 -1.34
C ASN A 74 -52.61 4.04 -1.75
N TYR A 75 -51.39 3.58 -1.95
CA TYR A 75 -50.47 4.22 -2.87
C TYR A 75 -50.57 3.44 -4.17
N ASN A 76 -50.94 4.18 -5.22
CA ASN A 76 -50.91 3.79 -6.63
C ASN A 76 -49.95 2.62 -6.90
N ALA A 77 -50.47 1.53 -7.47
CA ALA A 77 -49.76 0.29 -7.71
C ALA A 77 -48.47 0.52 -8.51
N GLN A 78 -47.37 0.71 -7.80
CA GLN A 78 -46.03 0.68 -8.35
C GLN A 78 -45.38 -0.56 -7.77
N THR A 79 -45.44 -1.62 -8.58
CA THR A 79 -44.84 -2.93 -8.32
C THR A 79 -43.43 -2.75 -7.79
N THR A 80 -43.13 -3.26 -6.59
CA THR A 80 -41.75 -3.30 -6.11
C THR A 80 -40.94 -4.14 -7.10
N PRO A 81 -39.81 -3.64 -7.62
CA PRO A 81 -39.08 -4.34 -8.66
C PRO A 81 -38.65 -5.74 -8.17
N SER A 82 -38.87 -6.77 -8.99
CA SER A 82 -38.40 -8.13 -8.67
C SER A 82 -36.87 -8.19 -8.69
N TYR A 83 -36.29 -9.20 -8.04
CA TYR A 83 -34.85 -9.45 -8.13
C TYR A 83 -34.38 -9.60 -9.58
N GLU A 84 -35.18 -10.23 -10.46
CA GLU A 84 -34.86 -10.29 -11.90
C GLU A 84 -34.80 -8.89 -12.51
N SER A 85 -35.75 -8.01 -12.18
CA SER A 85 -35.75 -6.64 -12.72
C SER A 85 -34.53 -5.81 -12.27
N PHE A 86 -33.99 -6.02 -11.07
CA PHE A 86 -32.73 -5.39 -10.66
C PHE A 86 -31.53 -5.97 -11.41
N ARG A 87 -31.52 -7.29 -11.63
CA ARG A 87 -30.45 -7.97 -12.36
C ARG A 87 -30.43 -7.58 -13.84
N ASP A 88 -31.61 -7.44 -14.44
CA ASP A 88 -31.77 -7.03 -15.83
C ASP A 88 -31.42 -5.55 -16.00
N ASN A 89 -31.80 -4.68 -15.05
CA ASN A 89 -31.39 -3.26 -15.08
C ASN A 89 -29.87 -3.08 -14.95
N ALA A 90 -29.19 -3.88 -14.13
CA ALA A 90 -27.73 -3.85 -14.04
C ALA A 90 -27.03 -4.35 -15.32
N ALA A 91 -27.69 -5.24 -16.08
CA ALA A 91 -27.20 -5.70 -17.38
C ALA A 91 -27.51 -4.72 -18.53
N ILE A 92 -28.62 -3.98 -18.44
CA ILE A 92 -29.08 -3.00 -19.45
C ILE A 92 -28.39 -1.64 -19.29
N ASN A 93 -28.09 -1.24 -18.05
CA ASN A 93 -27.47 0.04 -17.74
C ASN A 93 -26.25 -0.16 -16.83
N PRO A 94 -25.16 -0.76 -17.35
CA PRO A 94 -23.95 -0.92 -16.57
C PRO A 94 -23.45 0.46 -16.16
N TYR A 95 -23.33 0.67 -14.85
CA TYR A 95 -22.78 1.91 -14.31
C TYR A 95 -21.36 2.08 -14.86
N LYS A 96 -21.20 2.95 -15.87
CA LYS A 96 -19.90 3.30 -16.42
C LYS A 96 -19.33 4.45 -15.59
N PRO A 97 -18.14 4.29 -14.99
CA PRO A 97 -17.49 5.39 -14.30
C PRO A 97 -17.23 6.55 -15.27
N VAL A 98 -17.49 7.77 -14.81
CA VAL A 98 -17.32 9.00 -15.59
C VAL A 98 -16.08 9.73 -15.12
N CYS A 99 -15.14 9.95 -16.04
CA CYS A 99 -13.97 10.78 -15.81
C CYS A 99 -14.17 12.09 -16.57
N ASN A 100 -14.01 13.22 -15.89
CA ASN A 100 -14.03 14.53 -16.52
C ASN A 100 -12.93 15.40 -15.88
N PRO A 101 -11.83 15.69 -16.59
CA PRO A 101 -11.51 15.28 -17.96
C PRO A 101 -11.32 13.77 -18.16
N ASP A 102 -11.39 13.33 -19.42
CA ASP A 102 -11.15 11.93 -19.81
C ASP A 102 -9.71 11.50 -19.51
N CYS A 103 -9.54 10.20 -19.24
CA CYS A 103 -8.21 9.59 -19.14
C CYS A 103 -7.50 9.63 -20.51
N LYS A 104 -6.28 10.15 -20.54
CA LYS A 104 -5.41 10.22 -21.72
C LYS A 104 -4.60 8.93 -21.88
N ASN A 105 -3.87 8.84 -23.00
CA ASN A 105 -2.87 7.80 -23.26
C ASN A 105 -3.36 6.37 -22.94
N ASN A 106 -4.58 6.03 -23.41
CA ASN A 106 -5.22 4.73 -23.20
C ASN A 106 -5.48 4.36 -21.73
N GLY A 107 -5.55 5.34 -20.83
CA GLY A 107 -5.99 5.13 -19.45
C GLY A 107 -7.46 4.69 -19.36
N ILE A 108 -7.77 3.84 -18.39
CA ILE A 108 -9.11 3.30 -18.16
C ILE A 108 -9.75 4.03 -16.98
N CYS A 109 -10.94 4.60 -17.18
CA CYS A 109 -11.70 5.21 -16.08
C CYS A 109 -12.23 4.10 -15.16
N MET A 110 -11.76 4.05 -13.92
CA MET A 110 -12.13 3.00 -12.96
C MET A 110 -13.19 3.48 -11.96
N ALA A 111 -13.18 4.77 -11.65
CA ALA A 111 -14.16 5.43 -10.80
C ALA A 111 -14.29 6.90 -11.20
N GLN A 112 -15.21 7.63 -10.59
CA GLN A 112 -15.41 9.05 -10.87
C GLN A 112 -14.09 9.83 -10.68
N GLY A 113 -13.54 10.33 -11.78
CA GLY A 113 -12.27 11.07 -11.79
C GLY A 113 -11.01 10.24 -11.48
N VAL A 114 -11.08 8.90 -11.51
CA VAL A 114 -9.94 8.02 -11.22
C VAL A 114 -9.57 7.20 -12.45
N CYS A 115 -8.39 7.47 -12.99
CA CYS A 115 -7.82 6.76 -14.13
C CYS A 115 -6.83 5.68 -13.70
N GLN A 116 -6.97 4.48 -14.26
CA GLN A 116 -5.92 3.47 -14.28
C GLN A 116 -5.04 3.73 -15.50
N CYS A 117 -3.81 4.17 -15.24
CA CYS A 117 -2.83 4.44 -16.29
C CYS A 117 -2.09 3.18 -16.73
N PRO A 118 -1.72 3.08 -18.01
CA PRO A 118 -0.75 2.08 -18.46
C PRO A 118 0.61 2.29 -17.79
N ASP A 119 1.46 1.25 -17.81
CA ASP A 119 2.73 1.25 -17.08
C ASP A 119 3.62 2.45 -17.36
N ASN A 120 3.64 2.96 -18.61
CA ASN A 120 4.48 4.06 -19.06
C ASN A 120 3.83 5.45 -18.91
N PHE A 121 2.68 5.57 -18.24
CA PHE A 121 2.02 6.85 -18.02
C PHE A 121 1.64 7.05 -16.56
N PHE A 122 1.54 8.31 -16.14
CA PHE A 122 1.14 8.71 -14.80
C PHE A 122 0.43 10.07 -14.81
N GLY A 123 -0.01 10.51 -13.63
CA GLY A 123 -0.87 11.67 -13.47
C GLY A 123 -2.31 11.26 -13.17
N ASN A 124 -3.15 12.23 -12.83
CA ASN A 124 -4.55 11.96 -12.48
C ASN A 124 -5.36 11.47 -13.68
N TYR A 125 -4.92 11.85 -14.89
CA TYR A 125 -5.56 11.55 -16.15
C TYR A 125 -4.59 10.85 -17.12
N CYS A 126 -3.52 10.24 -16.60
CA CYS A 126 -2.49 9.57 -17.41
C CYS A 126 -1.85 10.49 -18.46
N GLU A 127 -1.74 11.77 -18.14
CA GLU A 127 -1.32 12.83 -19.05
C GLU A 127 0.21 12.93 -19.20
N PHE A 128 0.98 12.33 -18.29
CA PHE A 128 2.43 12.38 -18.28
C PHE A 128 3.04 11.03 -18.63
N GLU A 129 4.06 11.03 -19.48
CA GLU A 129 4.83 9.83 -19.84
C GLU A 129 5.94 9.58 -18.80
N LYS A 130 6.09 8.32 -18.38
CA LYS A 130 7.24 7.87 -17.61
C LYS A 130 8.38 7.61 -18.56
N ILE A 131 9.38 8.48 -18.56
CA ILE A 131 10.59 8.31 -19.36
C ILE A 131 11.56 7.41 -18.57
N PRO A 132 11.79 6.16 -18.99
CA PRO A 132 12.68 5.25 -18.29
C PRO A 132 14.15 5.62 -18.52
N CYS A 133 15.01 5.18 -17.62
CA CYS A 133 16.44 5.32 -17.78
C CYS A 133 16.95 4.16 -18.64
N MET A 134 17.41 4.47 -19.85
CA MET A 134 17.86 3.47 -20.83
C MET A 134 19.27 2.94 -20.53
N THR A 135 20.07 3.70 -19.78
CA THR A 135 21.43 3.32 -19.39
C THR A 135 21.56 3.30 -17.87
N HIS A 136 22.41 2.43 -17.35
CA HIS A 136 22.69 2.37 -15.92
C HIS A 136 23.66 3.48 -15.49
N PRO A 137 23.56 3.98 -14.24
CA PRO A 137 24.46 4.99 -13.70
C PRO A 137 25.88 4.44 -13.55
N PRO A 138 26.91 5.31 -13.44
CA PRO A 138 28.26 4.86 -13.11
C PRO A 138 28.29 4.09 -11.78
N THR A 139 29.16 3.10 -11.68
CA THR A 139 29.35 2.33 -10.45
C THR A 139 30.44 3.01 -9.61
N PRO A 140 30.14 3.48 -8.39
CA PRO A 140 31.17 4.01 -7.50
C PRO A 140 32.22 2.96 -7.13
N MET A 141 33.44 3.38 -6.79
CA MET A 141 34.50 2.49 -6.37
C MET A 141 34.12 1.72 -5.11
N ASN A 142 34.66 0.49 -5.00
CA ASN A 142 34.39 -0.45 -3.91
C ASN A 142 32.91 -0.72 -3.69
N SER A 143 32.12 -0.71 -4.77
CA SER A 143 30.68 -0.95 -4.73
C SER A 143 30.21 -1.84 -5.89
N GLN A 144 29.00 -2.38 -5.74
CA GLN A 144 28.26 -3.07 -6.78
C GLN A 144 26.91 -2.37 -6.98
N LYS A 145 26.41 -2.35 -8.22
CA LYS A 145 25.10 -1.78 -8.53
C LYS A 145 24.08 -2.85 -8.93
N ARG A 146 22.82 -2.64 -8.57
CA ARG A 146 21.66 -3.43 -9.01
C ARG A 146 20.58 -2.48 -9.48
N CYS A 147 20.35 -2.44 -10.79
CA CYS A 147 19.45 -1.47 -11.40
C CYS A 147 18.30 -2.14 -12.16
N SER A 148 17.17 -1.41 -12.21
CA SER A 148 16.07 -1.54 -13.16
C SER A 148 15.98 -0.26 -13.99
N SER A 149 14.93 -0.08 -14.80
CA SER A 149 14.69 1.16 -15.55
C SER A 149 14.19 2.33 -14.68
N GLU A 150 13.76 2.07 -13.45
CA GLU A 150 13.15 3.08 -12.55
C GLU A 150 13.95 3.31 -11.25
N MET A 151 14.63 2.28 -10.77
CA MET A 151 15.39 2.32 -9.51
C MET A 151 16.74 1.63 -9.66
N CYS A 152 17.77 2.16 -9.00
CA CYS A 152 19.05 1.50 -8.87
C CYS A 152 19.59 1.61 -7.44
N THR A 153 20.07 0.48 -6.91
CA THR A 153 20.74 0.42 -5.60
C THR A 153 22.23 0.21 -5.79
N ILE A 154 23.03 1.07 -5.18
CA ILE A 154 24.48 0.94 -5.03
C ILE A 154 24.75 0.35 -3.65
N GLN A 155 25.51 -0.73 -3.59
CA GLN A 155 25.88 -1.43 -2.35
C GLN A 155 27.40 -1.46 -2.24
N CYS A 156 27.96 -0.92 -1.15
CA CYS A 156 29.37 -1.04 -0.85
C CYS A 156 29.77 -2.52 -0.66
N LEU A 157 30.98 -2.85 -1.11
CA LEU A 157 31.59 -4.16 -0.86
C LEU A 157 31.87 -4.34 0.64
N PRO A 158 32.00 -5.58 1.14
CA PRO A 158 32.34 -5.83 2.53
C PRO A 158 33.57 -5.03 2.99
N GLY A 159 33.50 -4.48 4.21
CA GLY A 159 34.56 -3.64 4.75
C GLY A 159 34.62 -2.22 4.17
N HIS A 160 33.60 -1.79 3.42
CA HIS A 160 33.47 -0.43 2.90
C HIS A 160 32.11 0.17 3.23
N GLN A 161 32.07 1.50 3.30
CA GLN A 161 30.86 2.29 3.55
C GLN A 161 30.95 3.63 2.83
N PHE A 162 29.81 4.29 2.66
CA PHE A 162 29.77 5.70 2.28
C PHE A 162 30.22 6.59 3.44
N ILE A 163 30.53 7.85 3.15
CA ILE A 163 31.02 8.83 4.13
C ILE A 163 30.06 9.08 5.31
N ASP A 164 28.79 8.72 5.17
CA ASP A 164 27.76 8.83 6.20
C ASP A 164 27.61 7.57 7.06
N GLY A 165 28.47 6.56 6.83
CA GLY A 165 28.45 5.28 7.53
C GLY A 165 27.46 4.26 6.96
N THR A 166 26.70 4.60 5.90
CA THR A 166 25.78 3.65 5.27
C THR A 166 26.51 2.73 4.29
N SER A 167 25.98 1.53 4.07
CA SER A 167 26.54 0.60 3.07
C SER A 167 25.76 0.57 1.77
N ALA A 168 24.64 1.29 1.68
CA ALA A 168 23.77 1.30 0.51
C ALA A 168 23.24 2.71 0.20
N ALA A 169 23.21 3.06 -1.08
CA ALA A 169 22.64 4.29 -1.60
C ALA A 169 21.70 3.99 -2.77
N ASN A 170 20.63 4.75 -2.90
CA ASN A 170 19.60 4.52 -3.92
C ASN A 170 19.53 5.69 -4.91
N LEU A 171 19.22 5.34 -6.15
CA LEU A 171 18.96 6.24 -7.26
C LEU A 171 17.55 5.96 -7.79
N CYS A 172 16.77 7.01 -8.01
CA CYS A 172 15.52 6.97 -8.77
C CYS A 172 15.76 7.47 -10.20
N CYS A 173 15.01 6.93 -11.16
CA CYS A 173 14.97 7.49 -12.50
C CYS A 173 13.86 8.54 -12.58
N GLU A 174 14.23 9.75 -12.96
CA GLU A 174 13.30 10.85 -13.17
C GLU A 174 13.53 11.42 -14.56
N ASN A 175 12.53 11.31 -15.43
CA ASN A 175 12.56 11.83 -16.79
C ASN A 175 13.79 11.36 -17.60
N GLY A 176 14.14 10.06 -17.50
CA GLY A 176 15.31 9.47 -18.17
C GLY A 176 16.66 9.80 -17.54
N GLN A 177 16.68 10.47 -16.38
CA GLN A 177 17.91 10.80 -15.66
C GLN A 177 17.93 10.18 -14.26
N TRP A 178 19.05 9.54 -13.92
CA TRP A 178 19.29 9.03 -12.56
C TRP A 178 19.52 10.17 -11.57
N ARG A 179 18.79 10.12 -10.45
CA ARG A 179 18.88 11.07 -9.34
C ARG A 179 19.04 10.31 -8.02
N PRO A 180 19.95 10.73 -7.12
CA PRO A 180 19.96 10.19 -5.76
C PRO A 180 18.61 10.42 -5.09
N THR A 181 18.10 9.40 -4.39
CA THR A 181 16.88 9.54 -3.60
C THR A 181 17.07 10.49 -2.41
N ARG A 182 18.33 10.79 -2.10
CA ARG A 182 18.76 11.74 -1.07
C ARG A 182 18.97 13.11 -1.69
N ALA A 183 18.22 14.11 -1.22
CA ALA A 183 18.25 15.47 -1.76
C ALA A 183 19.58 16.21 -1.53
N ASP A 184 20.39 15.79 -0.57
CA ASP A 184 21.70 16.36 -0.28
C ASP A 184 22.81 15.89 -1.24
N LEU A 185 22.53 14.91 -2.09
CA LEU A 185 23.50 14.33 -3.02
C LEU A 185 23.18 14.70 -4.48
N THR A 186 24.20 15.18 -5.20
CA THR A 186 24.15 15.35 -6.66
C THR A 186 24.54 14.07 -7.41
N SER A 187 25.37 13.24 -6.80
CA SER A 187 25.82 11.94 -7.29
C SER A 187 26.18 11.03 -6.11
N ILE A 188 26.26 9.72 -6.35
CA ILE A 188 26.65 8.76 -5.31
C ILE A 188 28.18 8.76 -5.20
N PRO A 189 28.76 9.06 -4.03
CA PRO A 189 30.22 9.05 -3.84
C PRO A 189 30.77 7.62 -3.81
N ASP A 190 32.09 7.49 -3.89
CA ASP A 190 32.77 6.21 -3.73
C ASP A 190 32.66 5.67 -2.30
N CYS A 191 32.67 4.34 -2.16
CA CYS A 191 32.74 3.70 -0.85
C CYS A 191 34.18 3.70 -0.34
N VAL A 192 34.36 4.12 0.92
CA VAL A 192 35.64 4.16 1.62
C VAL A 192 35.80 2.93 2.52
N PRO A 193 37.04 2.45 2.76
CA PRO A 193 37.27 1.33 3.67
C PRO A 193 36.93 1.69 5.12
N ILE A 194 36.51 0.69 5.88
CA ILE A 194 36.20 0.80 7.30
C ILE A 194 37.46 0.46 8.11
N CYS A 195 37.81 1.31 9.07
CA CYS A 195 38.86 1.05 10.05
C CYS A 195 38.27 1.15 11.47
N GLU A 196 38.24 0.02 12.17
CA GLU A 196 37.82 -0.12 13.56
C GLU A 196 38.91 -0.85 14.37
N PRO A 197 39.63 -0.15 15.27
CA PRO A 197 39.51 1.27 15.60
C PRO A 197 39.94 2.20 14.46
N PRO A 198 39.52 3.48 14.47
CA PRO A 198 39.96 4.45 13.48
C PRO A 198 41.48 4.64 13.52
N CYS A 199 42.07 4.93 12.36
CA CYS A 199 43.49 5.22 12.26
C CYS A 199 43.86 6.45 13.11
N LEU A 200 44.84 6.29 14.00
CA LEU A 200 45.31 7.34 14.91
C LEU A 200 46.42 8.17 14.26
N ASN A 201 46.77 9.30 14.89
CA ASN A 201 47.90 10.16 14.51
C ASN A 201 47.91 10.60 13.03
N GLY A 202 46.72 10.76 12.42
CA GLY A 202 46.57 11.17 11.02
C GLY A 202 46.82 10.07 10.00
N GLY A 203 46.80 8.79 10.39
CA GLY A 203 46.92 7.67 9.45
C GLY A 203 45.75 7.58 8.47
N ALA A 204 46.03 7.16 7.23
CA ALA A 204 45.02 6.95 6.19
C ALA A 204 44.53 5.50 6.17
N CYS A 205 43.22 5.27 6.17
CA CYS A 205 42.63 3.93 6.03
C CYS A 205 42.71 3.50 4.56
N LEU A 206 43.56 2.51 4.24
CA LEU A 206 43.75 2.03 2.87
C LEU A 206 42.84 0.85 2.52
N SER A 207 42.58 -0.02 3.50
CA SER A 207 41.70 -1.18 3.38
C SER A 207 41.19 -1.56 4.78
N LEU A 208 40.35 -2.60 4.87
CA LEU A 208 39.71 -3.02 6.12
C LEU A 208 40.73 -3.15 7.26
N ASN A 209 40.65 -2.24 8.23
CA ASN A 209 41.55 -2.16 9.40
C ASN A 209 43.05 -2.02 9.06
N VAL A 210 43.40 -1.53 7.87
CA VAL A 210 44.80 -1.27 7.46
C VAL A 210 45.03 0.23 7.36
N CYS A 211 45.86 0.75 8.26
CA CYS A 211 46.23 2.15 8.32
C CYS A 211 47.63 2.38 7.75
N GLN A 212 47.76 3.36 6.86
CA GLN A 212 49.05 3.92 6.45
C GLN A 212 49.42 5.07 7.38
N CYS A 213 50.54 4.95 8.08
CA CYS A 213 51.07 6.02 8.91
C CYS A 213 51.80 7.07 8.06
N PRO A 214 51.69 8.37 8.40
CA PRO A 214 52.51 9.41 7.79
C PRO A 214 53.98 9.23 8.20
N SER A 215 54.92 9.61 7.33
CA SER A 215 56.37 9.41 7.51
C SER A 215 57.00 10.13 8.72
N ALA A 216 56.20 10.83 9.52
CA ALA A 216 56.64 11.59 10.69
C ALA A 216 56.52 10.83 12.02
N TYR A 217 56.08 9.55 12.00
CA TYR A 217 55.96 8.68 13.16
C TYR A 217 56.38 7.25 12.85
#